data_AF-A0A1S0U4J9-F1
#
_entry.id   AF-A0A1S0U4J9-F1
#
_cell.length_a   1.000
_cell.length_b   1.000
_cell.length_c   1.000
_cell.angle_alpha   90.00
_cell.angle_beta   90.00
_cell.angle_gamma   90.00
#
_symmetry.space_group_name_H-M   'P 1'
#
loop_
_entity.id
_entity.type
_entity.pdbx_description
1 polymer ?
#
loop_
_entity_poly.entity_id
_entity_poly.type
_entity_poly.pdbx_seq_one_letter_code
_entity_poly.pdbx_strand_id
1 'polypeptide(L)'
;MRFSYSNDRDDKKKKKKGEGHEKEERCPKDKPILDYAGKMQDTDTIQLPVQGVDILRELCDVYAHFKECTQDISCSSISLKAVDASYGYMCGEGYKLFEDYATCFAEVETESNYVECRNKASTAITTAQKTKIPNHYNLYFELLCGIMDHYLRCCHPVINTRCGQQAWELVRTVTLDSLRVTMPTCDLHNALL
;
A
#
# COMPACT_ATOMS: atom_id res chain seq x y z
N MET A 1 -41.78 47.26 -31.07
CA MET A 1 -40.56 47.87 -30.50
C MET A 1 -39.34 47.15 -31.07
N ARG A 2 -38.65 47.79 -32.01
CA ARG A 2 -37.25 47.49 -32.39
C ARG A 2 -36.40 48.49 -31.62
N PHE A 3 -35.30 48.05 -31.00
CA PHE A 3 -34.03 48.78 -31.01
C PHE A 3 -32.91 47.77 -30.72
N SER A 4 -32.10 47.55 -31.74
CA SER A 4 -30.79 46.91 -31.68
C SER A 4 -29.78 47.90 -31.12
N TYR A 5 -28.80 47.43 -30.34
CA TYR A 5 -27.52 48.11 -30.19
C TYR A 5 -26.40 47.06 -30.08
N SER A 6 -25.58 47.00 -31.13
CA SER A 6 -24.22 46.49 -31.09
C SER A 6 -23.28 47.67 -30.81
N ASN A 7 -22.22 47.46 -30.02
CA ASN A 7 -20.99 48.23 -30.16
C ASN A 7 -19.80 47.47 -29.57
N ASP A 8 -18.88 47.09 -30.45
CA ASP A 8 -17.47 46.80 -30.19
C ASP A 8 -16.73 48.03 -29.62
N ARG A 9 -15.80 47.83 -28.67
CA ARG A 9 -14.34 48.00 -28.87
C ARG A 9 -13.53 48.16 -27.55
N ASP A 10 -12.29 47.69 -27.67
CA ASP A 10 -11.05 48.12 -27.00
C ASP A 10 -10.62 47.52 -25.64
N ASP A 11 -9.83 46.45 -25.78
CA ASP A 11 -8.41 46.39 -25.42
C ASP A 11 -7.99 46.90 -24.02
N LYS A 12 -7.76 45.95 -23.11
CA LYS A 12 -6.66 46.06 -22.16
C LYS A 12 -6.00 44.70 -21.94
N LYS A 13 -4.95 44.47 -22.73
CA LYS A 13 -3.79 43.66 -22.34
C LYS A 13 -3.44 43.88 -20.86
N LYS A 14 -3.61 42.85 -20.04
CA LYS A 14 -2.75 42.63 -18.87
C LYS A 14 -2.22 41.20 -18.91
N LYS A 15 -1.03 41.07 -19.50
CA LYS A 15 -0.08 39.98 -19.22
C LYS A 15 0.04 39.84 -17.70
N LYS A 16 -0.35 38.70 -17.15
CA LYS A 16 0.35 38.12 -16.01
C LYS A 16 0.88 36.76 -16.44
N LYS A 17 2.21 36.75 -16.61
CA LYS A 17 3.06 35.58 -16.74
C LYS A 17 3.02 34.78 -15.44
N GLY A 18 3.02 33.46 -15.59
CA GLY A 18 3.71 32.54 -14.69
C GLY A 18 2.93 32.15 -13.45
N GLU A 19 2.33 30.97 -13.50
CA GLU A 19 2.57 29.91 -12.52
C GLU A 19 2.10 28.60 -13.18
N GLY A 20 3.07 27.71 -13.41
CA GLY A 20 2.84 26.41 -14.02
C GLY A 20 2.02 25.55 -13.06
N HIS A 21 0.72 25.48 -13.30
CA HIS A 21 -0.08 24.38 -12.79
C HIS A 21 0.22 23.17 -13.67
N GLU A 22 1.19 22.36 -13.25
CA GLU A 22 1.34 20.99 -13.71
C GLU A 22 0.01 20.30 -13.41
N LYS A 23 -0.82 20.17 -14.45
CA LYS A 23 -2.07 19.42 -14.36
C LYS A 23 -1.67 17.97 -14.20
N GLU A 24 -1.65 17.50 -12.96
CA GLU A 24 -1.62 16.07 -12.65
C GLU A 24 -2.86 15.45 -13.30
N GLU A 25 -2.70 14.96 -14.54
CA GLU A 25 -3.72 14.22 -15.25
C GLU A 25 -4.01 12.99 -14.42
N ARG A 26 -5.15 13.02 -13.73
CA ARG A 26 -5.69 11.91 -12.97
C ARG A 26 -6.12 10.85 -13.97
N CYS A 27 -5.58 9.64 -13.86
CA CYS A 27 -6.00 8.54 -14.72
C CYS A 27 -7.53 8.37 -14.68
N PRO A 28 -8.18 8.03 -15.82
CA PRO A 28 -9.54 7.52 -15.80
C PRO A 28 -9.67 6.44 -14.73
N LYS A 29 -10.74 6.48 -13.94
CA LYS A 29 -10.98 5.50 -12.86
C LYS A 29 -11.32 4.14 -13.48
N ASP A 30 -10.32 3.43 -13.95
CA ASP A 30 -10.49 2.07 -14.41
C ASP A 30 -10.62 1.15 -13.20
N LYS A 31 -11.78 0.49 -13.10
CA LYS A 31 -12.05 -0.61 -12.18
C LYS A 31 -11.38 -1.87 -12.75
N PRO A 32 -10.14 -2.21 -12.34
CA PRO A 32 -9.90 -3.61 -12.00
C PRO A 32 -8.96 -3.88 -10.81
N ILE A 33 -8.20 -2.90 -10.28
CA ILE A 33 -7.18 -3.20 -9.24
C ILE A 33 -7.77 -3.60 -7.88
N LEU A 34 -9.02 -3.23 -7.59
CA LEU A 34 -9.70 -3.58 -6.34
C LEU A 34 -10.14 -5.06 -6.27
N ASP A 35 -10.12 -5.79 -7.38
CA ASP A 35 -10.57 -7.19 -7.44
C ASP A 35 -9.44 -8.20 -7.15
N TYR A 36 -8.18 -7.77 -7.21
CA TYR A 36 -7.03 -8.64 -6.92
C TYR A 36 -6.83 -8.85 -5.41
N ALA A 37 -6.92 -7.78 -4.62
CA ALA A 37 -6.80 -7.86 -3.16
C ALA A 37 -7.93 -8.69 -2.51
N GLY A 38 -9.11 -8.75 -3.13
CA GLY A 38 -10.21 -9.59 -2.67
C GLY A 38 -9.95 -11.09 -2.86
N LYS A 39 -9.25 -11.47 -3.94
CA LYS A 39 -8.93 -12.88 -4.24
C LYS A 39 -7.79 -13.45 -3.39
N MET A 40 -6.92 -12.60 -2.85
CA MET A 40 -5.86 -13.03 -1.92
C MET A 40 -6.40 -13.37 -0.51
N GLN A 41 -7.58 -12.89 -0.13
CA GLN A 41 -8.18 -13.14 1.19
C GLN A 41 -8.83 -14.51 1.34
N ASP A 42 -9.12 -15.19 0.23
CA ASP A 42 -9.79 -16.52 0.23
C ASP A 42 -8.81 -17.70 0.38
N THR A 43 -7.50 -17.45 0.45
CA THR A 43 -6.47 -18.51 0.50
C THR A 43 -5.95 -18.69 1.93
N ASP A 44 -6.79 -19.25 2.81
CA ASP A 44 -6.53 -19.40 4.25
C ASP A 44 -5.46 -20.46 4.61
N THR A 45 -4.61 -20.90 3.66
CA THR A 45 -3.53 -21.86 3.92
C THR A 45 -2.39 -21.75 2.89
N ILE A 46 -1.49 -20.78 3.06
CA ILE A 46 -0.16 -20.88 2.46
C ILE A 46 0.79 -21.41 3.54
N GLN A 47 1.20 -22.67 3.41
CA GLN A 47 2.23 -23.26 4.26
C GLN A 47 3.60 -22.76 3.79
N LEU A 48 4.13 -21.75 4.47
CA LEU A 48 5.31 -20.99 4.07
C LEU A 48 6.74 -21.56 4.37
N PRO A 49 7.04 -22.81 4.82
CA PRO A 49 8.41 -23.14 5.25
C PRO A 49 9.49 -23.25 4.16
N VAL A 50 9.11 -23.69 2.94
CA VAL A 50 10.05 -23.92 1.81
C VAL A 50 9.64 -23.13 0.57
N GLN A 51 8.42 -22.56 0.58
CA GLN A 51 7.82 -21.85 -0.54
C GLN A 51 8.06 -20.32 -0.50
N GLY A 52 8.54 -19.75 0.62
CA GLY A 52 8.64 -18.30 0.78
C GLY A 52 9.52 -17.60 -0.28
N VAL A 53 10.68 -18.17 -0.60
CA VAL A 53 11.59 -17.62 -1.63
C VAL A 53 11.05 -17.83 -3.04
N ASP A 54 10.47 -18.99 -3.33
CA ASP A 54 9.86 -19.26 -4.64
C ASP A 54 8.65 -18.36 -4.88
N ILE A 55 7.80 -18.15 -3.87
CA ILE A 55 6.67 -17.21 -3.90
C ILE A 55 7.19 -15.78 -4.07
N LEU A 56 8.24 -15.38 -3.36
CA LEU A 56 8.85 -14.05 -3.51
C LEU A 56 9.35 -13.84 -4.95
N ARG A 57 10.01 -14.85 -5.55
CA ARG A 57 10.46 -14.80 -6.94
C ARG A 57 9.28 -14.63 -7.89
N GLU A 58 8.25 -15.47 -7.78
CA GLU A 58 7.04 -15.38 -8.61
C GLU A 58 6.34 -14.02 -8.46
N LEU A 59 6.25 -13.51 -7.24
CA LEU A 59 5.68 -12.18 -6.95
C LEU A 59 6.48 -11.08 -7.65
N CYS A 60 7.81 -11.17 -7.64
CA CYS A 60 8.67 -10.19 -8.29
C CYS A 60 8.65 -10.30 -9.82
N ASP A 61 8.45 -11.49 -10.38
CA ASP A 61 8.20 -11.67 -11.81
C ASP A 61 6.88 -10.98 -12.22
N VAL A 62 5.82 -11.17 -11.43
CA VAL A 62 4.52 -10.48 -11.65
C VAL A 62 4.68 -8.96 -11.53
N TYR A 63 5.44 -8.47 -10.54
CA TYR A 63 5.71 -7.05 -10.38
C TYR A 63 6.52 -6.47 -11.55
N ALA A 64 7.50 -7.21 -12.08
CA ALA A 64 8.25 -6.79 -13.27
C ALA A 64 7.33 -6.62 -14.49
N HIS A 65 6.44 -7.59 -14.74
CA HIS A 65 5.43 -7.46 -15.79
C HIS A 65 4.45 -6.30 -15.56
N PHE A 66 4.05 -6.06 -14.31
CA PHE A 66 3.26 -4.88 -13.96
C PHE A 66 3.99 -3.58 -14.33
N LYS A 67 5.30 -3.47 -14.06
CA LYS A 67 6.10 -2.29 -14.41
C LYS A 67 6.18 -2.08 -15.93
N GLU A 68 6.37 -3.15 -16.69
CA GLU A 68 6.36 -3.10 -18.16
C GLU A 68 4.99 -2.62 -18.68
N CYS A 69 3.90 -3.20 -18.16
CA CYS A 69 2.53 -2.86 -18.57
C CYS A 69 2.13 -1.42 -18.24
N THR A 70 2.76 -0.82 -17.23
CA THR A 70 2.41 0.51 -16.72
C THR A 70 3.43 1.58 -17.09
N GLN A 71 4.49 1.23 -17.83
CA GLN A 71 5.58 2.13 -18.21
C GLN A 71 5.11 3.34 -19.01
N ASP A 72 4.14 3.15 -19.91
CA ASP A 72 3.61 4.21 -20.78
C ASP A 72 2.46 5.01 -20.15
N ILE A 73 2.09 4.71 -18.90
CA ILE A 73 1.03 5.44 -18.20
C ILE A 73 1.62 6.73 -17.63
N SER A 74 1.33 7.85 -18.28
CA SER A 74 1.81 9.18 -17.87
C SER A 74 0.98 9.83 -16.75
N CYS A 75 -0.17 9.26 -16.41
CA CYS A 75 -1.10 9.82 -15.44
C CYS A 75 -0.79 9.34 -14.01
N SER A 76 -1.06 10.20 -13.02
CA SER A 76 -0.83 9.86 -11.62
C SER A 76 -2.01 9.03 -11.08
N SER A 77 -1.71 7.81 -10.64
CA SER A 77 -2.67 6.88 -10.04
C SER A 77 -2.18 6.39 -8.69
N ILE A 78 -3.03 6.51 -7.67
CA ILE A 78 -2.77 5.99 -6.32
C ILE A 78 -2.58 4.46 -6.38
N SER A 79 -3.31 3.77 -7.25
CA SER A 79 -3.18 2.32 -7.42
C SER A 79 -1.80 1.94 -7.95
N LEU A 80 -1.25 2.70 -8.91
CA LEU A 80 0.10 2.46 -9.42
C LEU A 80 1.15 2.71 -8.34
N LYS A 81 1.03 3.85 -7.64
CA LYS A 81 1.92 4.20 -6.53
C LYS A 81 1.84 3.17 -5.39
N ALA A 82 0.67 2.62 -5.11
CA ALA A 82 0.46 1.66 -4.02
C ALA A 82 1.14 0.32 -4.33
N VAL A 83 0.99 -0.20 -5.55
CA VAL A 83 1.69 -1.42 -5.98
C VAL A 83 3.20 -1.21 -5.95
N ASP A 84 3.68 -0.06 -6.45
CA ASP A 84 5.10 0.29 -6.44
C ASP A 84 5.66 0.41 -5.01
N ALA A 85 4.92 1.02 -4.10
CA ALA A 85 5.33 1.15 -2.70
C ALA A 85 5.27 -0.17 -1.91
N SER A 86 4.40 -1.10 -2.30
CA SER A 86 4.30 -2.40 -1.64
C SER A 86 5.35 -3.39 -2.10
N TYR A 87 5.69 -3.40 -3.39
CA TYR A 87 6.58 -4.43 -3.97
C TYR A 87 7.92 -3.89 -4.46
N GLY A 88 8.06 -2.59 -4.72
CA GLY A 88 9.27 -2.00 -5.30
C GLY A 88 10.51 -2.19 -4.43
N TYR A 89 10.41 -2.00 -3.12
CA TYR A 89 11.52 -2.29 -2.21
C TYR A 89 11.77 -3.80 -2.11
N MET A 90 10.71 -4.60 -1.91
CA MET A 90 10.79 -6.05 -1.74
C MET A 90 11.40 -6.76 -2.97
N CYS A 91 11.11 -6.29 -4.18
CA CYS A 91 11.63 -6.83 -5.44
C CYS A 91 12.83 -6.07 -5.99
N GLY A 92 13.30 -5.05 -5.29
CA GLY A 92 14.46 -4.24 -5.66
C GLY A 92 15.57 -4.38 -4.62
N GLU A 93 15.91 -3.27 -3.97
CA GLU A 93 17.02 -3.19 -3.01
C GLU A 93 16.87 -4.16 -1.82
N GLY A 94 15.63 -4.43 -1.40
CA GLY A 94 15.32 -5.31 -0.28
C GLY A 94 15.31 -6.80 -0.62
N TYR A 95 15.36 -7.19 -1.90
CA TYR A 95 15.16 -8.57 -2.33
C TYR A 95 16.11 -9.55 -1.65
N LYS A 96 17.41 -9.21 -1.58
CA LYS A 96 18.40 -10.07 -0.94
C LYS A 96 18.18 -10.23 0.56
N LEU A 97 17.81 -9.16 1.25
CA LEU A 97 17.46 -9.26 2.67
C LEU A 97 16.22 -10.13 2.89
N PHE A 98 15.21 -10.04 2.00
CA PHE A 98 14.04 -10.91 2.07
C PHE A 98 14.39 -12.38 1.84
N GLU A 99 15.24 -12.70 0.85
CA GLU A 99 15.74 -14.07 0.65
C GLU A 99 16.46 -14.58 1.91
N ASP A 100 17.35 -13.77 2.49
CA ASP A 100 18.14 -14.16 3.66
C ASP A 100 17.28 -14.44 4.91
N TYR A 101 16.18 -13.71 5.08
CA TYR A 101 15.26 -13.88 6.22
C TYR A 101 14.06 -14.80 5.94
N ALA A 102 13.84 -15.24 4.70
CA ALA A 102 12.65 -15.98 4.29
C ALA A 102 12.39 -17.23 5.15
N THR A 103 13.43 -18.02 5.40
CA THR A 103 13.31 -19.22 6.26
C THR A 103 12.95 -18.85 7.69
N CYS A 104 13.57 -17.80 8.25
CA CYS A 104 13.27 -17.37 9.62
C CYS A 104 11.85 -16.84 9.76
N PHE A 105 11.37 -16.03 8.80
CA PHE A 105 9.98 -15.58 8.81
C PHE A 105 9.00 -16.74 8.74
N ALA A 106 9.27 -17.74 7.90
CA ALA A 106 8.43 -18.91 7.81
C ALA A 106 8.36 -19.71 9.12
N GLU A 107 9.48 -19.81 9.86
CA GLU A 107 9.48 -20.40 11.20
C GLU A 107 8.66 -19.56 12.19
N VAL A 108 8.83 -18.24 12.19
CA VAL A 108 8.05 -17.31 13.03
C VAL A 108 6.55 -17.43 12.76
N GLU A 109 6.13 -17.66 11.52
CA GLU A 109 4.70 -17.85 11.20
C GLU A 109 4.07 -19.09 11.85
N THR A 110 4.88 -20.03 12.31
CA THR A 110 4.43 -21.22 13.06
C THR A 110 4.46 -21.03 14.58
N GLU A 111 5.06 -19.95 15.07
CA GLU A 111 5.13 -19.64 16.51
C GLU A 111 3.76 -19.29 17.07
N SER A 112 3.38 -19.91 18.18
CA SER A 112 2.06 -19.71 18.80
C SER A 112 1.76 -18.24 19.09
N ASN A 113 2.76 -17.49 19.55
CA ASN A 113 2.63 -16.08 19.88
C ASN A 113 2.38 -15.23 18.63
N TYR A 114 3.06 -15.54 17.53
CA TYR A 114 2.85 -14.86 16.25
C TYR A 114 1.48 -15.19 15.65
N VAL A 115 1.10 -16.47 15.69
CA VAL A 115 -0.23 -16.93 15.27
C VAL A 115 -1.34 -16.25 16.07
N GLU A 116 -1.16 -16.05 17.37
CA GLU A 116 -2.11 -15.31 18.20
C GLU A 116 -2.23 -13.84 17.76
N CYS A 117 -1.10 -13.16 17.51
CA CYS A 117 -1.09 -11.81 16.97
C CYS A 117 -1.84 -11.72 15.63
N ARG A 118 -1.55 -12.65 14.71
CA ARG A 118 -2.20 -12.74 13.39
C ARG A 118 -3.71 -12.96 13.53
N ASN A 119 -4.13 -13.88 14.37
CA ASN A 119 -5.55 -14.20 14.55
C ASN A 119 -6.33 -13.02 15.17
N LYS A 120 -5.74 -12.33 16.14
CA LYS A 120 -6.29 -11.10 16.73
C LYS A 120 -6.47 -10.01 15.66
N ALA A 121 -5.44 -9.77 14.84
CA ALA A 121 -5.49 -8.80 13.76
C ALA A 121 -6.56 -9.18 12.71
N SER A 122 -6.59 -10.43 12.25
CA SER A 122 -7.58 -10.93 11.29
C SER A 122 -9.02 -10.76 11.80
N THR A 123 -9.27 -11.08 13.07
CA THR A 123 -10.58 -10.89 13.72
C THR A 123 -10.97 -9.41 13.78
N ALA A 124 -10.01 -8.55 14.11
CA ALA A 124 -10.23 -7.11 14.17
C ALA A 124 -10.49 -6.50 12.79
N ILE A 125 -9.76 -6.93 11.75
CA ILE A 125 -9.98 -6.50 10.35
C ILE A 125 -11.37 -6.91 9.89
N THR A 126 -11.76 -8.17 10.12
CA THR A 126 -13.09 -8.69 9.78
C THR A 126 -14.20 -7.88 10.47
N THR A 127 -13.96 -7.46 11.71
CA THR A 127 -14.89 -6.59 12.43
C THR A 127 -14.93 -5.18 11.84
N ALA A 128 -13.78 -4.59 11.53
CA ALA A 128 -13.68 -3.27 10.91
C ALA A 128 -14.33 -3.24 9.52
N GLN A 129 -14.28 -4.33 8.75
CA GLN A 129 -14.96 -4.42 7.45
C GLN A 129 -16.47 -4.14 7.54
N LYS A 130 -17.12 -4.44 8.66
CA LYS A 130 -18.54 -4.14 8.90
C LYS A 130 -18.83 -2.63 9.00
N THR A 131 -17.81 -1.81 9.23
CA THR A 131 -17.90 -0.35 9.28
C THR A 131 -17.68 0.32 7.92
N LYS A 132 -17.45 -0.46 6.85
CA LYS A 132 -17.32 0.09 5.50
C LYS A 132 -18.63 0.75 5.06
N ILE A 133 -18.64 2.07 5.06
CA ILE A 133 -19.72 2.87 4.48
C ILE A 133 -19.30 3.25 3.06
N PRO A 134 -20.10 2.94 2.02
CA PRO A 134 -19.80 3.35 0.65
C PRO A 134 -19.54 4.86 0.57
N ASN A 135 -18.45 5.25 -0.07
CA ASN A 135 -17.99 6.64 -0.22
C ASN A 135 -17.54 7.35 1.08
N HIS A 136 -17.49 6.66 2.22
CA HIS A 136 -17.04 7.20 3.52
C HIS A 136 -16.11 6.21 4.24
N TYR A 137 -14.88 6.06 3.72
CA TYR A 137 -13.91 5.11 4.24
C TYR A 137 -13.03 5.64 5.38
N ASN A 138 -13.17 6.90 5.80
CA ASN A 138 -12.28 7.51 6.80
C ASN A 138 -12.27 6.72 8.12
N LEU A 139 -13.45 6.41 8.67
CA LEU A 139 -13.57 5.61 9.90
C LEU A 139 -12.99 4.21 9.72
N TYR A 140 -13.18 3.60 8.55
CA TYR A 140 -12.61 2.29 8.25
C TYR A 140 -11.08 2.33 8.21
N PHE A 141 -10.48 3.35 7.60
CA PHE A 141 -9.02 3.52 7.54
C PHE A 141 -8.41 3.86 8.91
N GLU A 142 -9.09 4.66 9.73
CA GLU A 142 -8.67 4.92 11.12
C GLU A 142 -8.65 3.62 11.94
N LEU A 143 -9.68 2.78 11.81
CA LEU A 143 -9.72 1.47 12.46
C LEU A 143 -8.62 0.54 11.96
N LEU A 144 -8.41 0.46 10.63
CA LEU A 144 -7.33 -0.35 10.06
C LEU A 144 -5.95 0.11 10.54
N CYS A 145 -5.72 1.42 10.63
CA CYS A 145 -4.48 1.97 11.15
C CYS A 145 -4.21 1.50 12.59
N GLY A 146 -5.22 1.61 13.47
CA GLY A 146 -5.10 1.14 14.84
C GLY A 146 -4.87 -0.37 14.94
N ILE A 147 -5.50 -1.17 14.07
CA ILE A 147 -5.29 -2.63 14.02
C ILE A 147 -3.86 -2.96 13.58
N MET A 148 -3.34 -2.27 12.57
CA MET A 148 -1.97 -2.47 12.10
C MET A 148 -0.94 -2.08 13.18
N ASP A 149 -1.15 -0.98 13.90
CA ASP A 149 -0.30 -0.59 15.04
C ASP A 149 -0.24 -1.70 16.10
N HIS A 150 -1.39 -2.22 16.51
CA HIS A 150 -1.45 -3.30 17.50
C HIS A 150 -0.81 -4.59 16.98
N TYR A 151 -1.05 -4.94 15.72
CA TYR A 151 -0.48 -6.15 15.11
C TYR A 151 1.06 -6.09 15.08
N LEU A 152 1.62 -4.97 14.66
CA LEU A 152 3.06 -4.77 14.58
C LEU A 152 3.72 -4.79 15.97
N ARG A 153 3.13 -4.12 16.97
CA ARG A 153 3.62 -4.20 18.36
C ARG A 153 3.60 -5.62 18.91
N CYS A 154 2.58 -6.39 18.56
CA CYS A 154 2.45 -7.78 18.98
C CYS A 154 3.53 -8.66 18.34
N CYS A 155 3.81 -8.46 17.04
CA CYS A 155 4.78 -9.27 16.29
C CYS A 155 6.24 -8.87 16.55
N HIS A 156 6.52 -7.60 16.84
CA HIS A 156 7.87 -7.09 17.06
C HIS A 156 8.73 -7.95 17.99
N PRO A 157 8.30 -8.26 19.24
CA PRO A 157 9.14 -9.05 20.15
C PRO A 157 9.37 -10.47 19.62
N VAL A 158 8.43 -11.05 18.89
CA VAL A 158 8.56 -12.42 18.34
C VAL A 158 9.59 -12.41 17.20
N ILE A 159 9.45 -11.50 16.24
CA ILE A 159 10.38 -11.38 15.11
C ILE A 159 11.78 -11.01 15.59
N ASN A 160 11.90 -10.02 16.47
CA ASN A 160 13.21 -9.55 16.94
C ASN A 160 13.95 -10.63 17.74
N THR A 161 13.23 -11.41 18.55
CA THR A 161 13.85 -12.52 19.32
C THR A 161 14.28 -13.69 18.43
N ARG A 162 13.55 -13.99 17.35
CA ARG A 162 13.82 -15.16 16.49
C ARG A 162 14.74 -14.84 15.31
N CYS A 163 14.50 -13.71 14.63
CA CYS A 163 15.19 -13.32 13.39
C CYS A 163 16.12 -12.12 13.56
N GLY A 164 16.08 -11.44 14.70
CA GLY A 164 16.95 -10.30 15.01
C GLY A 164 16.42 -8.95 14.52
N GLN A 165 17.15 -7.90 14.90
CA GLN A 165 16.74 -6.50 14.67
C GLN A 165 16.67 -6.14 13.18
N GLN A 166 17.60 -6.63 12.37
CA GLN A 166 17.63 -6.36 10.92
C GLN A 166 16.41 -6.95 10.19
N ALA A 167 15.92 -8.12 10.62
CA ALA A 167 14.69 -8.70 10.10
C ALA A 167 13.46 -7.83 10.46
N TRP A 168 13.45 -7.24 11.65
CA TRP A 168 12.40 -6.30 12.03
C TRP A 168 12.47 -4.98 11.25
N GLU A 169 13.67 -4.45 11.01
CA GLU A 169 13.86 -3.25 10.18
C GLU A 169 13.36 -3.46 8.74
N LEU A 170 13.52 -4.68 8.21
CA LEU A 170 12.96 -5.07 6.92
C LEU A 170 11.41 -4.99 6.91
N VAL A 171 10.76 -5.63 7.89
CA VAL A 171 9.29 -5.60 8.06
C VAL A 171 8.80 -4.16 8.22
N ARG A 172 9.49 -3.37 9.04
CA ARG A 172 9.19 -1.95 9.26
C ARG A 172 9.26 -1.15 7.96
N THR A 173 10.31 -1.33 7.16
CA THR A 173 10.53 -0.57 5.92
C THR A 173 9.40 -0.82 4.91
N VAL A 174 9.11 -2.08 4.60
CA VAL A 174 8.04 -2.45 3.66
C VAL A 174 6.66 -1.98 4.14
N THR A 175 6.42 -2.08 5.45
CA THR A 175 5.15 -1.65 6.04
C THR A 175 4.99 -0.13 5.94
N LEU A 176 6.03 0.64 6.27
CA LEU A 176 6.00 2.11 6.19
C LEU A 176 5.81 2.60 4.76
N ASP A 177 6.53 2.03 3.81
CA ASP A 177 6.44 2.48 2.42
C ASP A 177 5.06 2.21 1.84
N SER A 178 4.49 1.03 2.10
CA SER A 178 3.10 0.70 1.73
C SER A 178 2.08 1.68 2.35
N LEU A 179 2.25 2.02 3.63
CA LEU A 179 1.30 2.86 4.35
C LEU A 179 1.39 4.33 4.00
N ARG A 180 2.60 4.84 3.71
CA ARG A 180 2.78 6.23 3.22
C ARG A 180 1.95 6.51 1.97
N VAL A 181 1.71 5.50 1.15
CA VAL A 181 0.91 5.65 -0.07
C VAL A 181 -0.57 5.33 0.16
N THR A 182 -0.88 4.28 0.92
CA THR A 182 -2.27 3.79 1.05
C THR A 182 -3.04 4.44 2.19
N MET A 183 -2.37 4.83 3.28
CA MET A 183 -2.94 5.44 4.47
C MET A 183 -1.99 6.53 5.04
N PRO A 184 -1.78 7.64 4.32
CA PRO A 184 -0.74 8.64 4.65
C PRO A 184 -0.94 9.34 6.00
N THR A 185 -2.15 9.32 6.56
CA THR A 185 -2.47 9.88 7.88
C THR A 185 -2.35 8.85 9.00
N CYS A 186 -2.00 7.60 8.69
CA CYS A 186 -1.82 6.55 9.68
C CYS A 186 -0.47 6.72 10.37
N ASP A 187 -0.50 7.02 11.66
CA ASP A 187 0.71 7.11 12.49
C ASP A 187 0.97 5.77 13.19
N LEU A 188 2.03 5.08 12.76
CA LEU A 188 2.53 3.85 13.37
C LEU A 188 3.80 4.07 14.18
N HIS A 189 4.14 5.32 14.53
CA HIS A 189 5.38 5.63 15.23
C HIS A 189 5.55 4.80 16.50
N ASN A 190 4.47 4.56 17.26
CA ASN A 190 4.55 3.77 18.48
C ASN A 190 4.72 2.25 18.26
N ALA A 191 4.38 1.71 17.08
CA ALA A 191 4.61 0.31 16.74
C ALA A 191 5.99 0.05 16.13
N LEU A 192 6.62 1.09 15.61
CA LEU A 192 7.83 1.02 14.79
C LEU A 192 9.00 1.77 15.43
N LEU A 193 8.94 1.97 16.75
CA LEU A 193 10.04 2.42 17.61
C LEU A 193 10.67 1.21 18.32
#